data_AF-A0A0S3TPI4-F1
#
_entry.id   AF-A0A0S3TPI4-F1
#
_cell.length_a   1.000
_cell.length_b   1.000
_cell.length_c   1.000
_cell.angle_alpha   90.00
_cell.angle_beta   90.00
_cell.angle_gamma   90.00
#
_symmetry.space_group_name_H-M   'P 1'
#
loop_
_entity.id
_entity.type
_entity.pdbx_description
1 polymer ?
#
loop_
_entity_poly.entity_id
_entity_poly.type
_entity_poly.pdbx_seq_one_letter_code
_entity_poly.pdbx_strand_id
1 'polypeptide(L)'
;MKKLLFIACCLALIATISSALAQNFISVQTSSVHVDSNSDDMRNSSTFSQQSNYSSGYQTSSVSLSATDLRQPHILRISTSGSQLSGDVLLNGKVVKRLSSSQVEINLSPLLSAGEHIVEISGRYAPASSGVSVELSGPGISSSQQTSGNGLLNYTLNLSVR
;
A
#
# COMPACT_ATOMS: atom_id res chain seq x y z
N MET A 1 -29.16 -50.62 12.62
CA MET A 1 -30.38 -50.44 13.42
C MET A 1 -30.13 -49.35 14.45
N LYS A 2 -30.91 -48.25 14.40
CA LYS A 2 -31.30 -47.30 15.48
C LYS A 2 -30.17 -46.87 16.46
N LYS A 3 -29.90 -45.59 16.64
CA LYS A 3 -30.79 -44.67 17.37
C LYS A 3 -30.59 -43.21 16.96
N LEU A 4 -31.70 -42.57 16.62
CA LEU A 4 -31.93 -41.14 16.70
C LEU A 4 -31.87 -40.67 18.16
N LEU A 5 -31.35 -39.46 18.40
CA LEU A 5 -31.87 -38.63 19.48
C LEU A 5 -31.82 -37.15 19.06
N PHE A 6 -33.00 -36.53 19.12
CA PHE A 6 -33.32 -35.12 18.88
C PHE A 6 -33.13 -34.29 20.18
N ILE A 7 -33.28 -32.95 20.05
CA ILE A 7 -33.65 -31.91 21.07
C ILE A 7 -32.49 -30.94 21.39
N ALA A 8 -32.63 -29.61 21.47
CA ALA A 8 -33.62 -28.61 21.05
C ALA A 8 -33.04 -27.21 21.38
N CYS A 9 -33.60 -26.19 20.72
CA CYS A 9 -33.74 -24.78 21.10
C CYS A 9 -32.84 -24.15 22.18
N CYS A 10 -32.05 -23.17 21.77
CA CYS A 10 -31.94 -21.90 22.50
C CYS A 10 -32.14 -20.73 21.53
N LEU A 11 -33.37 -20.23 21.47
CA LEU A 11 -33.66 -18.85 21.14
C LEU A 11 -33.43 -18.02 22.41
N ALA A 12 -32.43 -17.14 22.39
CA ALA A 12 -32.36 -16.03 23.32
C ALA A 12 -31.90 -14.78 22.57
N LEU A 13 -32.84 -13.86 22.48
CA LEU A 13 -32.81 -12.57 21.84
C LEU A 13 -32.31 -11.57 22.88
N ILE A 14 -31.20 -10.87 22.64
CA ILE A 14 -30.90 -9.62 23.34
C ILE A 14 -30.36 -8.62 22.31
N ALA A 15 -31.21 -7.62 22.06
CA ALA A 15 -30.89 -6.40 21.35
C ALA A 15 -29.99 -5.52 22.21
N THR A 16 -29.03 -4.84 21.59
CA THR A 16 -28.65 -3.48 22.00
C THR A 16 -28.18 -2.67 20.80
N ILE A 17 -28.79 -1.50 20.70
CA ILE A 17 -28.66 -0.47 19.67
C ILE A 17 -27.27 0.16 19.84
N SER A 18 -26.42 0.15 18.82
CA SER A 18 -25.19 0.96 18.84
C SER A 18 -25.57 2.41 18.58
N SER A 19 -25.45 3.24 19.61
CA SER A 19 -25.67 4.68 19.60
C SER A 19 -24.41 5.44 19.14
N ALA A 20 -24.68 6.63 18.60
CA ALA A 20 -23.79 7.78 18.43
C ALA A 20 -22.84 7.80 17.22
N LEU A 21 -23.36 8.34 16.12
CA LEU A 21 -22.57 9.16 15.19
C LEU A 21 -22.30 10.52 15.88
N ALA A 22 -21.08 10.74 16.34
CA ALA A 22 -20.60 12.08 16.68
C ALA A 22 -19.69 12.56 15.55
N GLN A 23 -20.21 13.44 14.70
CA GLN A 23 -19.43 14.17 13.70
C GLN A 23 -18.59 15.23 14.42
N ASN A 24 -17.31 14.93 14.64
CA ASN A 24 -16.35 15.92 15.10
C ASN A 24 -15.96 16.81 13.90
N PHE A 25 -16.57 17.98 13.80
CA PHE A 25 -16.09 19.05 12.93
C PHE A 25 -14.77 19.56 13.50
N ILE A 26 -13.64 19.04 13.00
CA ILE A 26 -12.32 19.64 13.27
C ILE A 26 -12.20 20.86 12.36
N SER A 27 -12.23 22.04 12.98
CA SER A 27 -11.83 23.31 12.38
C SER A 27 -10.36 23.20 11.97
N VAL A 28 -10.09 23.09 10.67
CA VAL A 28 -8.73 23.19 10.14
C VAL A 28 -8.43 24.68 9.97
N GLN A 29 -7.68 25.23 10.91
CA GLN A 29 -7.03 26.52 10.76
C GLN A 29 -5.92 26.35 9.72
N THR A 30 -6.22 26.66 8.46
CA THR A 30 -5.21 26.72 7.39
C THR A 30 -4.31 27.92 7.62
N SER A 31 -3.10 27.68 8.12
CA SER A 31 -2.01 28.65 7.98
C SER A 31 -1.55 28.64 6.52
N SER A 32 -2.10 29.52 5.68
CA SER A 32 -1.55 29.76 4.35
C SER A 32 -0.24 30.52 4.50
N VAL A 33 0.90 29.84 4.32
CA VAL A 33 2.17 30.52 4.11
C VAL A 33 2.11 31.15 2.72
N HIS A 34 1.95 32.46 2.69
CA HIS A 34 2.11 33.26 1.49
C HIS A 34 3.61 33.33 1.18
N VAL A 35 4.03 32.71 0.07
CA VAL A 35 5.37 32.91 -0.50
C VAL A 35 5.19 33.68 -1.80
N ASP A 36 5.32 35.00 -1.71
CA ASP A 36 5.58 35.83 -2.88
C ASP A 36 7.02 35.57 -3.34
N SER A 37 7.19 35.10 -4.58
CA SER A 37 8.41 35.31 -5.37
C SER A 37 8.14 35.02 -6.84
N ASN A 38 8.10 36.09 -7.63
CA ASN A 38 8.32 36.06 -9.08
C ASN A 38 9.71 35.46 -9.37
N SER A 39 9.77 34.46 -10.24
CA SER A 39 10.70 34.42 -11.39
C SER A 39 10.53 33.12 -12.17
N ASP A 40 10.64 33.28 -13.48
CA ASP A 40 10.46 32.30 -14.52
C ASP A 40 11.44 31.12 -14.45
N ASP A 41 11.02 30.02 -15.09
CA ASP A 41 11.82 28.87 -15.52
C ASP A 41 12.35 27.89 -14.47
N MET A 42 11.56 26.86 -14.14
CA MET A 42 12.07 25.47 -14.00
C MET A 42 10.99 24.43 -14.34
N ARG A 43 11.08 23.85 -15.55
CA ARG A 43 10.51 22.55 -15.87
C ARG A 43 11.29 21.47 -15.09
N ASN A 44 10.84 21.18 -13.87
CA ASN A 44 11.25 19.98 -13.15
C ASN A 44 9.98 19.32 -12.62
N SER A 45 9.59 18.20 -13.20
CA SER A 45 8.50 17.37 -12.67
C SER A 45 8.97 16.73 -11.37
N SER A 46 8.80 17.44 -10.26
CA SER A 46 8.99 16.87 -8.93
C SER A 46 7.84 15.89 -8.66
N THR A 47 8.16 14.60 -8.72
CA THR A 47 7.28 13.53 -8.22
C THR A 47 7.08 13.74 -6.72
N PHE A 48 5.92 14.28 -6.33
CA PHE A 48 5.56 14.45 -4.93
C PHE A 48 5.20 13.09 -4.32
N SER A 49 6.15 12.45 -3.64
CA SER A 49 5.87 11.33 -2.75
C SER A 49 5.22 11.86 -1.45
N GLN A 50 3.90 12.07 -1.47
CA GLN A 50 3.15 12.40 -0.25
C GLN A 50 3.00 11.13 0.60
N GLN A 51 3.74 11.05 1.69
CA GLN A 51 3.60 10.00 2.71
C GLN A 51 2.53 10.45 3.71
N SER A 52 1.30 9.94 3.57
CA SER A 52 0.24 10.16 4.55
C SER A 52 0.31 9.09 5.63
N ASN A 53 0.73 9.47 6.84
CA ASN A 53 0.69 8.61 8.04
C ASN A 53 -0.77 8.49 8.53
N TYR A 54 -1.54 7.57 7.95
CA TYR A 54 -2.78 7.11 8.59
C TYR A 54 -2.41 6.12 9.71
N SER A 55 -2.96 6.33 10.91
CA SER A 55 -2.69 5.58 12.16
C SER A 55 -3.23 4.13 12.17
N SER A 56 -3.27 3.46 11.03
CA SER A 56 -3.41 2.00 10.90
C SER A 56 -2.10 1.50 10.33
N GLY A 57 -1.54 0.36 10.76
CA GLY A 57 -0.21 -0.13 10.35
C GLY A 57 0.02 -0.45 8.85
N TYR A 58 -0.76 0.15 7.96
CA TYR A 58 -0.62 0.21 6.52
C TYR A 58 0.20 1.45 6.14
N GLN A 59 1.28 1.24 5.41
CA GLN A 59 2.04 2.32 4.80
C GLN A 59 1.53 2.56 3.39
N THR A 60 1.32 3.83 3.02
CA THR A 60 0.83 4.21 1.70
C THR A 60 1.79 5.18 1.03
N SER A 61 2.04 4.98 -0.27
CA SER A 61 2.76 5.94 -1.10
C SER A 61 2.03 6.16 -2.42
N SER A 62 2.30 7.30 -3.05
CA SER A 62 1.77 7.64 -4.37
C SER A 62 2.91 8.00 -5.31
N VAL A 63 2.87 7.46 -6.54
CA VAL A 63 3.85 7.74 -7.60
C VAL A 63 3.12 8.05 -8.90
N SER A 64 3.61 9.04 -9.64
CA SER A 64 3.12 9.35 -10.98
C SER A 64 4.14 8.87 -12.02
N LEU A 65 3.66 8.19 -13.05
CA LEU A 65 4.45 7.65 -14.17
C LEU A 65 4.00 8.29 -15.47
N SER A 66 4.91 8.45 -16.43
CA SER A 66 4.52 8.78 -17.79
C SER A 66 4.13 7.53 -18.57
N ALA A 67 3.03 7.59 -19.32
CA ALA A 67 2.59 6.51 -20.19
C ALA A 67 3.63 6.15 -21.27
N THR A 68 4.44 7.12 -21.71
CA THR A 68 5.53 6.86 -22.68
C THR A 68 6.66 6.03 -22.06
N ASP A 69 6.86 6.15 -20.75
CA ASP A 69 7.94 5.48 -20.03
C ASP A 69 7.58 4.01 -19.73
N LEU A 70 6.31 3.63 -19.81
CA LEU A 70 5.88 2.22 -19.69
C LEU A 70 6.49 1.30 -20.77
N ARG A 71 7.10 1.86 -21.82
CA ARG A 71 7.90 1.08 -22.79
C ARG A 71 9.20 0.55 -22.20
N GLN A 72 9.64 1.12 -21.08
CA GLN A 72 10.80 0.71 -20.32
C GLN A 72 10.36 0.02 -19.02
N PRO A 73 11.19 -0.88 -18.45
CA PRO A 73 10.84 -1.64 -17.27
C PRO A 73 10.69 -0.75 -16.02
N HIS A 74 9.61 -0.98 -15.28
CA HIS A 74 9.35 -0.41 -13.97
C HIS A 74 9.40 -1.55 -12.95
N ILE A 75 10.51 -1.66 -12.24
CA ILE A 75 10.79 -2.79 -11.35
C ILE A 75 10.35 -2.43 -9.94
N LEU A 76 9.35 -3.16 -9.45
CA LEU A 76 9.01 -3.21 -8.04
C LEU A 76 9.83 -4.31 -7.39
N ARG A 77 10.69 -3.91 -6.45
CA ARG A 77 11.54 -4.79 -5.63
C ARG A 77 11.03 -4.76 -4.20
N ILE A 78 10.82 -5.94 -3.63
CA ILE A 78 10.54 -6.14 -2.21
C ILE A 78 11.65 -7.00 -1.65
N SER A 79 12.34 -6.51 -0.62
CA SER A 79 13.44 -7.22 0.01
C SER A 79 13.36 -7.15 1.53
N THR A 80 13.89 -8.15 2.21
CA THR A 80 14.08 -8.14 3.66
C THR A 80 15.53 -8.47 4.00
N SER A 81 16.04 -7.88 5.08
CA SER A 81 17.30 -8.31 5.71
C SER A 81 17.15 -9.60 6.52
N GLY A 82 15.92 -10.09 6.68
CA GLY A 82 15.60 -11.33 7.37
C GLY A 82 15.81 -12.58 6.52
N SER A 83 15.58 -13.73 7.15
CA SER A 83 15.71 -15.04 6.53
C SER A 83 14.49 -15.46 5.69
N GLN A 84 13.32 -14.84 5.94
CA GLN A 84 12.07 -15.24 5.32
C GLN A 84 11.23 -14.01 4.98
N LEU A 85 10.60 -14.06 3.81
CA LEU A 85 9.55 -13.15 3.37
C LEU A 85 8.53 -13.96 2.56
N SER A 86 7.26 -13.88 2.97
CA SER A 86 6.15 -14.62 2.36
C SER A 86 4.91 -13.75 2.24
N GLY A 87 4.09 -13.92 1.20
CA GLY A 87 2.90 -13.11 0.95
C GLY A 87 2.62 -12.91 -0.52
N ASP A 88 1.91 -11.83 -0.85
CA ASP A 88 1.42 -11.55 -2.20
C ASP A 88 1.56 -10.07 -2.57
N VAL A 89 1.78 -9.84 -3.86
CA VAL A 89 1.65 -8.55 -4.53
C VAL A 89 0.41 -8.62 -5.41
N LEU A 90 -0.54 -7.72 -5.16
CA LEU A 90 -1.75 -7.57 -5.94
C LEU A 90 -1.67 -6.27 -6.75
N LEU A 91 -2.19 -6.30 -7.97
CA LEU A 91 -2.42 -5.13 -8.81
C LEU A 91 -3.92 -5.07 -9.10
N ASN A 92 -4.58 -3.99 -8.69
CA ASN A 92 -6.02 -3.80 -8.85
C ASN A 92 -6.82 -5.01 -8.32
N GLY A 93 -6.44 -5.54 -7.15
CA GLY A 93 -7.07 -6.71 -6.52
C GLY A 93 -6.70 -8.07 -7.10
N LYS A 94 -5.85 -8.14 -8.14
CA LYS A 94 -5.40 -9.41 -8.74
C LYS A 94 -3.97 -9.74 -8.32
N VAL A 95 -3.72 -10.96 -7.84
CA VAL A 95 -2.36 -11.43 -7.53
C VAL A 95 -1.50 -11.46 -8.79
N VAL A 96 -0.39 -10.71 -8.79
CA VAL A 96 0.58 -10.63 -9.89
C VAL A 96 1.94 -11.23 -9.51
N LYS A 97 2.26 -11.32 -8.21
CA LYS A 97 3.48 -11.97 -7.71
C LYS A 97 3.28 -12.55 -6.32
N ARG A 98 3.88 -13.72 -6.07
CA ARG A 98 4.03 -14.27 -4.72
C ARG A 98 5.38 -13.90 -4.13
N LEU A 99 5.39 -13.51 -2.87
CA LEU A 99 6.59 -13.36 -2.07
C LEU A 99 6.95 -14.74 -1.50
N SER A 100 8.15 -15.24 -1.79
CA SER A 100 8.59 -16.58 -1.35
C SER A 100 10.10 -16.69 -1.12
N SER A 101 10.81 -15.56 -1.18
CA SER A 101 12.25 -15.43 -0.99
C SER A 101 12.55 -14.10 -0.31
N SER A 102 13.75 -13.96 0.25
CA SER A 102 14.18 -12.72 0.93
C SER A 102 14.20 -11.49 0.02
N GLN A 103 14.24 -11.69 -1.30
CA GLN A 103 14.09 -10.65 -2.30
C GLN A 103 13.20 -11.15 -3.44
N VAL A 104 12.27 -10.31 -3.88
CA VAL A 104 11.37 -10.56 -5.01
C VAL A 104 11.26 -9.33 -5.88
N GLU A 105 11.29 -9.54 -7.19
CA GLU A 105 11.14 -8.49 -8.19
C GLU A 105 10.00 -8.82 -9.16
N ILE A 106 9.30 -7.77 -9.59
CA ILE A 106 8.30 -7.82 -10.66
C ILE A 106 8.41 -6.57 -11.52
N ASN A 107 8.40 -6.76 -12.84
CA ASN A 107 8.24 -5.66 -13.78
C ASN A 107 6.74 -5.33 -13.91
N LEU A 108 6.36 -4.11 -13.51
CA LEU A 108 4.99 -3.63 -13.56
C LEU A 108 4.59 -3.09 -14.93
N SER A 109 5.54 -2.66 -15.76
CA SER A 109 5.26 -2.05 -17.07
C SER A 109 4.26 -2.81 -17.95
N PRO A 110 4.37 -4.14 -18.15
CA PRO A 110 3.42 -4.86 -19.00
C PRO A 110 2.02 -5.04 -18.36
N LEU A 111 1.87 -4.66 -17.09
CA LEU A 111 0.65 -4.80 -16.31
C LEU A 111 -0.08 -3.47 -16.11
N LEU A 112 0.55 -2.35 -16.48
CA LEU A 112 0.03 -1.00 -16.32
C LEU A 112 -0.51 -0.47 -17.65
N SER A 113 -1.49 0.42 -17.55
CA SER A 113 -2.04 1.20 -18.66
C SER A 113 -2.16 2.66 -18.23
N ALA A 114 -2.55 3.55 -19.14
CA ALA A 114 -2.92 4.91 -18.74
C ALA A 114 -4.06 4.88 -17.71
N GLY A 115 -3.98 5.70 -16.66
CA GLY A 115 -4.96 5.76 -15.57
C GLY A 115 -4.39 5.42 -14.20
N GLU A 116 -5.30 5.21 -13.25
CA GLU A 116 -4.97 4.93 -11.84
C GLU A 116 -4.89 3.42 -11.58
N HIS A 117 -3.88 3.03 -10.82
CA HIS A 117 -3.63 1.66 -10.42
C HIS A 117 -3.27 1.59 -8.94
N ILE A 118 -3.68 0.51 -8.28
CA ILE A 118 -3.36 0.26 -6.88
C ILE A 118 -2.55 -1.02 -6.82
N VAL A 119 -1.34 -0.92 -6.28
CA VAL A 119 -0.50 -2.05 -5.92
C VAL A 119 -0.60 -2.27 -4.42
N GLU A 120 -1.01 -3.47 -4.02
CA GLU A 120 -1.10 -3.86 -2.62
C GLU A 120 -0.10 -4.97 -2.34
N ILE A 121 0.70 -4.80 -1.30
CA ILE A 121 1.71 -5.76 -0.86
C ILE A 121 1.35 -6.17 0.55
N SER A 122 1.05 -7.46 0.72
CA SER A 122 0.73 -8.03 2.02
C SER A 122 1.62 -9.24 2.27
N GLY A 123 2.09 -9.39 3.50
CA GLY A 123 2.98 -10.49 3.81
C GLY A 123 3.49 -10.51 5.24
N ARG A 124 4.39 -11.46 5.47
CA ARG A 124 5.08 -11.69 6.73
C ARG A 124 6.56 -11.88 6.46
N TYR A 125 7.39 -11.41 7.38
CA TYR A 125 8.83 -11.59 7.33
C TYR A 125 9.38 -12.02 8.69
N ALA A 126 10.50 -12.74 8.67
CA ALA A 126 11.13 -13.25 9.88
C ALA A 126 12.67 -13.16 9.83
N PRO A 127 13.34 -12.83 10.96
CA PRO A 127 12.75 -12.47 12.25
C PRO A 127 12.01 -11.13 12.20
N ALA A 128 11.04 -10.92 13.11
CA ALA A 128 10.19 -9.72 13.12
C ALA A 128 10.98 -8.41 13.27
N SER A 129 12.17 -8.48 13.88
CA SER A 129 13.12 -7.38 14.01
C SER A 129 13.83 -6.98 12.70
N SER A 130 13.66 -7.75 11.62
CA SER A 130 14.30 -7.44 10.34
C SER A 130 13.70 -6.21 9.68
N GLY A 131 14.47 -5.58 8.80
CA GLY A 131 13.95 -4.55 7.91
C GLY A 131 13.34 -5.17 6.66
N VAL A 132 12.33 -4.51 6.11
CA VAL A 132 11.79 -4.74 4.77
C VAL A 132 11.90 -3.43 3.99
N SER A 133 12.37 -3.51 2.75
CA SER A 133 12.39 -2.42 1.80
C SER A 133 11.48 -2.74 0.62
N VAL A 134 10.62 -1.79 0.29
CA VAL A 134 9.81 -1.78 -0.93
C VAL A 134 10.33 -0.65 -1.80
N GLU A 135 10.75 -0.97 -3.01
CA GLU A 135 11.35 -0.01 -3.92
C GLU A 135 10.72 -0.12 -5.31
N LEU A 136 10.31 1.01 -5.88
CA LEU A 136 9.93 1.11 -7.28
C LEU A 136 11.01 1.90 -8.02
N SER A 137 11.56 1.30 -9.06
CA SER A 137 12.58 1.90 -9.92
C SER A 137 12.15 1.87 -11.39
N GLY A 138 12.49 2.91 -12.13
CA GLY A 138 12.18 3.06 -13.54
C GLY A 138 12.67 4.41 -14.08
N PRO A 139 12.38 4.74 -15.35
CA PRO A 139 12.73 6.04 -15.91
C PRO A 139 12.10 7.16 -15.09
N GLY A 140 12.93 8.10 -14.64
CA GLY A 140 12.49 9.28 -13.89
C GLY A 140 11.91 9.01 -12.51
N ILE A 141 11.95 7.77 -12.00
CA ILE A 141 11.36 7.40 -10.72
C ILE A 141 12.24 6.48 -9.87
N SER A 142 12.43 6.88 -8.62
CA SER A 142 12.94 6.05 -7.54
C SER A 142 12.11 6.33 -6.29
N SER A 143 11.31 5.36 -5.85
CA SER A 143 10.57 5.43 -4.59
C SER A 143 11.05 4.28 -3.71
N SER A 144 11.42 4.57 -2.46
CA SER A 144 11.82 3.54 -1.50
C SER A 144 11.15 3.79 -0.16
N GLN A 145 10.51 2.75 0.37
CA GLN A 145 9.93 2.73 1.70
C GLN A 145 10.60 1.61 2.49
N GLN A 146 10.97 1.91 3.74
CA GLN A 146 11.45 0.91 4.68
C GLN A 146 10.46 0.75 5.84
N THR A 147 10.32 -0.48 6.30
CA THR A 147 9.56 -0.83 7.49
C THR A 147 10.29 -1.90 8.28
N SER A 148 10.11 -1.89 9.60
CA SER A 148 10.71 -2.85 10.52
C SER A 148 9.83 -2.94 11.76
N GLY A 149 9.76 -4.10 12.43
CA GLY A 149 9.19 -4.18 13.76
C GLY A 149 8.50 -5.50 14.09
N ASN A 150 7.30 -5.73 13.53
CA ASN A 150 6.38 -6.77 14.01
C ASN A 150 6.28 -8.00 13.09
N GLY A 151 7.11 -8.10 12.05
CA GLY A 151 7.09 -9.22 11.11
C GLY A 151 5.91 -9.20 10.13
N LEU A 152 5.16 -8.09 10.04
CA LEU A 152 4.08 -7.90 9.06
C LEU A 152 4.49 -6.85 8.03
N LEU A 153 4.21 -7.16 6.76
CA LEU A 153 4.31 -6.24 5.65
C LEU A 153 2.90 -5.92 5.16
N ASN A 154 2.48 -4.67 5.26
CA ASN A 154 1.26 -4.16 4.67
C ASN A 154 1.55 -2.81 4.03
N TYR A 155 1.53 -2.75 2.71
CA TYR A 155 1.91 -1.57 1.95
C TYR A 155 1.01 -1.38 0.74
N THR A 156 0.59 -0.14 0.51
CA THR A 156 -0.21 0.26 -0.65
C THR A 156 0.55 1.31 -1.45
N LEU A 157 0.67 1.07 -2.76
CA LEU A 157 1.27 1.99 -3.71
C LEU A 157 0.24 2.40 -4.74
N ASN A 158 -0.16 3.66 -4.70
CA ASN A 158 -1.04 4.27 -5.68
C ASN A 158 -0.20 4.77 -6.85
N LEU A 159 -0.50 4.29 -8.06
CA LEU A 159 0.18 4.64 -9.28
C LEU A 159 -0.76 5.40 -10.21
N SER A 160 -0.35 6.59 -10.63
CA SER A 160 -1.07 7.37 -11.65
C SER A 160 -0.23 7.41 -12.92
N VAL A 161 -0.73 6.82 -14.01
CA VAL A 161 -0.06 6.82 -15.31
C VAL A 161 -0.69 7.89 -16.19
N ARG A 162 0.09 8.89 -16.60
CA ARG A 162 -0.36 10.06 -17.37
C ARG A 162 0.32 10.19 -18.73
#